data_AF-A0A2N3G2C2-F1
#
_entry.id   AF-A0A2N3G2C2-F1
#
_cell.length_a   1.000
_cell.length_b   1.000
_cell.length_c   1.000
_cell.angle_alpha   90.00
_cell.angle_beta   90.00
_cell.angle_gamma   90.00
#
_symmetry.space_group_name_H-M   'P 1'
#
loop_
_entity.id
_entity.type
_entity.pdbx_description
1 polymer ?
#
loop_
_entity_poly.entity_id
_entity_poly.type
_entity_poly.pdbx_seq_one_letter_code
_entity_poly.pdbx_strand_id
1 'polypeptide(L)'
;SFNEGIARDFDGVRDYIVCHYRMNRRTDTEYWRANASHDQLSDSLKAILTCWFTGQNLEQELARQNIADIYPAMSWHCLLAGYGQFPDVAKLRAPELGIGKADMAAIDDFRSRCALNFRDHAKVLSEMAA
;
A
#
# COMPACT_ATOMS: atom_id res chain seq x y z
N SER A 1 -2.51 10.23 -25.88
CA SER A 1 -3.53 11.26 -26.10
C SER A 1 -4.21 11.63 -24.78
N PHE A 2 -5.10 12.65 -24.73
CA PHE A 2 -5.81 13.01 -23.50
C PHE A 2 -6.66 11.85 -22.95
N ASN A 3 -7.45 11.20 -23.81
CA ASN A 3 -8.33 10.10 -23.40
C ASN A 3 -7.54 8.89 -22.86
N GLU A 4 -6.39 8.57 -23.45
CA GLU A 4 -5.51 7.51 -22.95
C GLU A 4 -4.98 7.83 -21.55
N GLY A 5 -4.61 9.09 -21.29
CA GLY A 5 -4.16 9.52 -19.96
C GLY A 5 -5.26 9.36 -18.91
N ILE A 6 -6.46 9.84 -19.20
CA ILE A 6 -7.62 9.69 -18.31
C ILE A 6 -7.96 8.20 -18.08
N ALA A 7 -7.98 7.38 -19.12
CA ALA A 7 -8.25 5.95 -19.00
C ALA A 7 -7.22 5.26 -18.09
N ARG A 8 -5.93 5.57 -18.28
CA ARG A 8 -4.85 5.06 -17.44
C ARG A 8 -5.04 5.44 -15.97
N ASP A 9 -5.40 6.70 -15.69
CA ASP A 9 -5.62 7.18 -14.32
C ASP A 9 -6.78 6.44 -13.64
N PHE A 10 -7.90 6.28 -14.36
CA PHE A 10 -9.04 5.52 -13.87
C PHE A 10 -8.69 4.05 -13.61
N ASP A 11 -7.94 3.42 -14.51
CA ASP A 11 -7.50 2.03 -14.35
C ASP A 11 -6.59 1.88 -13.13
N GLY A 12 -5.63 2.80 -12.93
CA GLY A 12 -4.76 2.79 -11.74
C GLY A 12 -5.53 2.98 -10.43
N VAL A 13 -6.51 3.89 -10.40
CA VAL A 13 -7.39 4.08 -9.24
C VAL A 13 -8.23 2.84 -8.97
N ARG A 14 -8.83 2.25 -10.00
CA ARG A 14 -9.59 1.00 -9.88
C ARG A 14 -8.72 -0.10 -9.30
N ASP A 15 -7.53 -0.31 -9.84
CA ASP A 15 -6.65 -1.40 -9.45
C ASP A 15 -6.17 -1.24 -8.00
N TYR A 16 -5.89 -0.01 -7.56
CA TYR A 16 -5.57 0.29 -6.16
C TYR A 16 -6.73 -0.05 -5.23
N ILE A 17 -7.97 0.33 -5.58
CA ILE A 17 -9.18 0.01 -4.80
C ILE A 17 -9.42 -1.50 -4.79
N VAL A 18 -9.41 -2.17 -5.94
CA VAL A 18 -9.63 -3.62 -6.06
C VAL A 18 -8.59 -4.38 -5.23
N CYS A 19 -7.34 -3.92 -5.20
CA CYS A 19 -6.30 -4.54 -4.39
C CYS A 19 -6.65 -4.56 -2.89
N HIS A 20 -7.29 -3.52 -2.33
CA HIS A 20 -7.73 -3.53 -0.93
C HIS A 20 -8.67 -4.69 -0.62
N TYR A 21 -9.61 -4.94 -1.54
CA TYR A 21 -10.55 -6.05 -1.43
C TYR A 21 -9.88 -7.38 -1.73
N ARG A 22 -8.99 -7.46 -2.71
CA ARG A 22 -8.32 -8.72 -3.07
C ARG A 22 -7.36 -9.22 -2.00
N MET A 23 -6.72 -8.31 -1.26
CA MET A 23 -5.73 -8.61 -0.24
C MET A 23 -6.33 -8.83 1.15
N ASN A 24 -7.63 -8.64 1.31
CA ASN A 24 -8.32 -8.80 2.58
C ASN A 24 -8.16 -10.24 3.13
N ARG A 25 -8.18 -10.37 4.47
CA ARG A 25 -8.09 -11.65 5.19
C ARG A 25 -9.37 -12.00 5.95
N ARG A 26 -10.46 -11.29 5.68
CA ARG A 26 -11.74 -11.44 6.36
C ARG A 26 -12.47 -12.67 5.83
N THR A 27 -12.99 -13.47 6.75
CA THR A 27 -13.73 -14.70 6.44
C THR A 27 -15.15 -14.70 6.99
N ASP A 28 -15.59 -13.58 7.58
CA ASP A 28 -16.82 -13.47 8.35
C ASP A 28 -18.10 -13.41 7.49
N THR A 29 -18.03 -12.87 6.28
CA THR A 29 -19.18 -12.82 5.36
C THR A 29 -18.83 -13.35 3.98
N GLU A 30 -19.86 -13.73 3.22
CA GLU A 30 -19.70 -14.13 1.82
C GLU A 30 -19.09 -13.01 0.97
N TYR A 31 -19.48 -11.76 1.22
CA TYR A 31 -18.93 -10.59 0.53
C TYR A 31 -17.40 -10.52 0.63
N TRP A 32 -16.84 -10.69 1.83
CA TRP A 32 -15.38 -10.61 2.01
C TRP A 32 -14.65 -11.80 1.39
N ARG A 33 -15.22 -13.00 1.52
CA ARG A 33 -14.66 -14.22 0.90
C ARG A 33 -14.66 -14.12 -0.62
N ALA A 34 -15.76 -13.66 -1.22
CA ALA A 34 -15.88 -13.49 -2.67
C ALA A 34 -14.87 -12.47 -3.22
N ASN A 35 -14.65 -11.36 -2.50
CA ASN A 35 -13.64 -10.36 -2.84
C ASN A 35 -12.21 -10.90 -2.74
N ALA A 36 -11.91 -11.69 -1.70
CA ALA A 36 -10.60 -12.32 -1.52
C ALA A 36 -10.30 -13.36 -2.61
N SER A 37 -11.32 -14.07 -3.11
CA SER A 37 -11.21 -15.06 -4.19
C SER A 37 -11.45 -14.47 -5.59
N HIS A 38 -11.54 -13.16 -5.73
CA HIS A 38 -11.82 -12.54 -7.01
C HIS A 38 -10.57 -12.55 -7.91
N ASP A 39 -10.65 -13.25 -9.05
CA ASP A 39 -9.50 -13.44 -9.96
C ASP A 39 -9.58 -12.63 -11.27
N GLN A 40 -10.65 -11.85 -11.49
CA GLN A 40 -10.72 -10.93 -12.64
C GLN A 40 -9.95 -9.64 -12.33
N LEU A 41 -8.63 -9.78 -12.28
CA LEU A 41 -7.70 -8.67 -12.05
C LEU A 41 -7.16 -8.17 -13.39
N SER A 42 -6.84 -6.89 -13.46
CA SER A 42 -6.07 -6.34 -14.59
C SER A 42 -4.68 -6.97 -14.65
N ASP A 43 -4.04 -6.93 -15.83
CA ASP A 43 -2.68 -7.45 -15.96
C ASP A 43 -1.66 -6.57 -15.21
N SER A 44 -1.93 -5.27 -15.09
CA SER A 44 -1.18 -4.34 -14.25
C SER A 44 -1.18 -4.79 -12.78
N LEU A 45 -2.36 -5.04 -12.21
CA LEU A 45 -2.49 -5.47 -10.82
C LEU A 45 -1.89 -6.86 -10.60
N LYS A 46 -2.08 -7.80 -11.53
CA LYS A 46 -1.41 -9.12 -11.45
C LYS A 46 0.11 -8.98 -11.40
N ALA A 47 0.69 -8.08 -12.20
CA ALA A 47 2.13 -7.85 -12.22
C ALA A 47 2.62 -7.22 -10.90
N ILE A 48 1.88 -6.26 -10.33
CA ILE A 48 2.17 -5.68 -9.00
C ILE A 48 2.15 -6.75 -7.92
N LEU A 49 1.10 -7.58 -7.88
CA LEU A 49 0.99 -8.67 -6.90
C LEU A 49 2.10 -9.71 -7.09
N THR A 50 2.43 -10.04 -8.33
CA THR A 50 3.54 -10.96 -8.64
C THR A 50 4.87 -10.39 -8.16
N CYS A 51 5.15 -9.12 -8.45
CA CYS A 51 6.34 -8.42 -7.97
C CYS A 51 6.46 -8.50 -6.44
N TRP A 52 5.36 -8.17 -5.73
CA TRP A 52 5.30 -8.25 -4.28
C TRP A 52 5.59 -9.66 -3.76
N PHE A 53 4.82 -10.66 -4.20
CA PHE A 53 4.91 -12.04 -3.69
C PHE A 53 6.18 -12.80 -4.12
N THR A 54 6.93 -12.27 -5.09
CA THR A 54 8.24 -12.79 -5.50
C THR A 54 9.41 -12.00 -4.89
N GLY A 55 9.14 -11.00 -4.06
CA GLY A 55 10.16 -10.20 -3.38
C GLY A 55 10.98 -9.33 -4.34
N GLN A 56 10.40 -8.93 -5.47
CA GLN A 56 11.01 -8.00 -6.42
C GLN A 56 10.85 -6.55 -5.95
N ASN A 57 11.54 -5.62 -6.62
CA ASN A 57 11.49 -4.20 -6.30
C ASN A 57 10.18 -3.57 -6.82
N LEU A 58 9.28 -3.24 -5.90
CA LEU A 58 7.97 -2.68 -6.22
C LEU A 58 8.04 -1.27 -6.82
N GLU A 59 9.01 -0.45 -6.39
CA GLU A 59 9.21 0.89 -6.96
C GLU A 59 9.61 0.81 -8.44
N GLN A 60 10.53 -0.11 -8.77
CA GLN A 60 10.92 -0.38 -10.15
C GLN A 60 9.75 -0.89 -10.98
N GLU A 61 8.88 -1.75 -10.43
CA GLU A 61 7.72 -2.27 -11.15
C GLU A 61 6.68 -1.18 -11.44
N LEU A 62 6.38 -0.32 -10.48
CA LEU A 62 5.45 0.81 -10.68
C LEU A 62 5.99 1.83 -11.69
N ALA A 63 7.31 2.09 -11.66
CA ALA A 63 7.97 2.93 -12.64
C ALA A 63 7.95 2.30 -14.04
N ARG A 64 8.20 0.99 -14.15
CA ARG A 64 8.13 0.23 -15.42
C ARG A 64 6.74 0.30 -16.05
N GLN A 65 5.70 0.27 -15.23
CA GLN A 65 4.31 0.40 -15.68
C GLN A 65 3.88 1.85 -15.95
N ASN A 66 4.69 2.84 -15.56
CA ASN A 66 4.36 4.26 -15.62
C ASN A 66 3.04 4.60 -14.90
N ILE A 67 2.91 4.15 -13.65
CA ILE A 67 1.72 4.38 -12.80
C ILE A 67 2.07 4.91 -11.39
N ALA A 68 3.35 5.18 -11.13
CA ALA A 68 3.82 5.66 -9.83
C ALA A 68 3.30 7.08 -9.47
N ASP A 69 2.84 7.83 -10.47
CA ASP A 69 2.22 9.15 -10.33
C ASP A 69 0.74 9.10 -9.93
N ILE A 70 0.07 7.94 -10.09
CA ILE A 70 -1.32 7.74 -9.65
C ILE A 70 -1.32 7.43 -8.14
N TYR A 71 -0.54 6.42 -7.73
CA TYR A 71 -0.24 6.15 -6.32
C TYR A 71 1.26 5.85 -6.17
N PRO A 72 1.96 6.55 -5.26
CA PRO A 72 3.38 6.33 -5.05
C PRO A 72 3.66 4.95 -4.46
N ALA A 73 4.88 4.46 -4.63
CA ALA A 73 5.30 3.16 -4.12
C ALA A 73 5.01 2.97 -2.63
N MET A 74 5.17 4.02 -1.82
CA MET A 74 4.86 3.97 -0.38
C MET A 74 3.40 3.60 -0.10
N SER A 75 2.45 4.11 -0.89
CA SER A 75 1.03 3.79 -0.74
C SER A 75 0.76 2.30 -1.00
N TRP A 76 1.38 1.72 -2.03
CA TRP A 76 1.29 0.29 -2.30
C TRP A 76 1.94 -0.57 -1.21
N HIS A 77 3.09 -0.15 -0.65
CA HIS A 77 3.69 -0.83 0.50
C HIS A 77 2.75 -0.80 1.71
N CYS A 78 2.15 0.36 2.03
CA CYS A 78 1.18 0.50 3.12
C CYS A 78 -0.04 -0.41 2.92
N LEU A 79 -0.57 -0.51 1.70
CA LEU A 79 -1.67 -1.41 1.36
C LEU A 79 -1.25 -2.87 1.59
N LEU A 80 -0.23 -3.34 0.89
CA LEU A 80 0.14 -4.76 0.86
C LEU A 80 0.61 -5.26 2.24
N ALA A 81 1.49 -4.48 2.90
CA ALA A 81 1.95 -4.78 4.25
C ALA A 81 0.84 -4.60 5.29
N GLY A 82 -0.03 -3.60 5.12
CA GLY A 82 -1.12 -3.29 6.07
C GLY A 82 -2.18 -4.39 6.15
N TYR A 83 -2.43 -5.11 5.07
CA TYR A 83 -3.27 -6.32 5.09
C TYR A 83 -2.55 -7.56 5.64
N GLY A 84 -1.25 -7.47 5.95
CA GLY A 84 -0.47 -8.55 6.53
C GLY A 84 -0.28 -9.74 5.59
N GLN A 85 -0.25 -9.48 4.28
CA GLN A 85 -0.03 -10.50 3.25
C GLN A 85 1.38 -10.32 2.69
N PHE A 86 2.29 -11.19 3.12
CA PHE A 86 3.70 -11.15 2.72
C PHE A 86 4.05 -12.39 1.88
N PRO A 87 5.15 -12.33 1.10
CA PRO A 87 5.75 -13.53 0.52
C PRO A 87 5.99 -14.60 1.58
N ASP A 88 6.06 -15.85 1.14
CA ASP A 88 6.57 -16.94 1.96
C ASP A 88 7.93 -16.54 2.56
N VAL A 89 8.09 -16.76 3.87
CA VAL A 89 9.33 -16.46 4.61
C VAL A 89 10.54 -17.13 3.94
N ALA A 90 10.36 -18.31 3.35
CA ALA A 90 11.42 -19.03 2.63
C ALA A 90 11.89 -18.30 1.35
N LYS A 91 11.09 -17.38 0.81
CA LYS A 91 11.43 -16.55 -0.37
C LYS A 91 11.99 -15.18 0.00
N LEU A 92 11.96 -14.81 1.28
CA LEU A 92 12.50 -13.53 1.74
C LEU A 92 14.02 -13.54 1.64
N ARG A 93 14.58 -12.42 1.20
CA ARG A 93 16.02 -12.22 1.08
C ARG A 93 16.52 -11.43 2.27
N ALA A 94 17.76 -11.71 2.68
CA ALA A 94 18.45 -10.85 3.63
C ALA A 94 18.59 -9.43 3.02
N PRO A 95 18.52 -8.38 3.84
CA PRO A 95 18.81 -7.03 3.37
C PRO A 95 20.25 -6.96 2.81
N GLU A 96 20.46 -6.07 1.85
CA GLU A 96 21.80 -5.82 1.29
C GLU A 96 22.78 -5.37 2.39
N LEU A 97 24.07 -5.69 2.20
CA LEU A 97 25.11 -5.29 3.14
C LEU A 97 25.10 -3.77 3.35
N GLY A 98 25.08 -3.35 4.61
CA GLY A 98 25.03 -1.94 4.99
C GLY A 98 23.62 -1.36 5.12
N ILE A 99 22.57 -2.08 4.67
CA ILE A 99 21.19 -1.70 4.97
C ILE A 99 20.83 -2.24 6.36
N GLY A 100 20.85 -1.35 7.34
CA GLY A 100 20.41 -1.66 8.71
C GLY A 100 18.90 -1.96 8.76
N LYS A 101 18.49 -2.75 9.74
CA LYS A 101 17.07 -2.86 10.09
C LYS A 101 16.59 -1.53 10.67
N ALA A 102 15.32 -1.21 10.44
CA ALA A 102 14.70 -0.04 11.07
C ALA A 102 14.79 -0.16 12.61
N ASP A 103 15.25 0.91 13.26
CA ASP A 103 15.22 1.04 14.71
C ASP A 103 13.83 1.48 15.13
N MET A 104 13.00 0.52 15.52
CA MET A 104 11.63 0.78 15.94
C MET A 104 11.55 1.65 17.21
N ALA A 105 12.53 1.53 18.12
CA ALA A 105 12.56 2.35 19.33
C ALA A 105 12.86 3.81 19.00
N ALA A 106 13.79 4.08 18.08
CA ALA A 106 14.06 5.43 17.60
C ALA A 106 12.86 6.03 16.86
N ILE A 107 12.14 5.23 16.05
CA ILE A 107 10.90 5.66 15.37
C ILE A 107 9.82 6.02 16.38
N ASP A 108 9.60 5.19 17.40
CA ASP A 108 8.59 5.43 18.43
C ASP A 108 8.92 6.66 19.30
N ASP A 109 10.19 6.86 19.66
CA ASP A 109 10.65 8.06 20.37
C ASP A 109 10.42 9.32 19.52
N PHE A 110 10.84 9.30 18.25
CA PHE A 110 10.65 10.42 17.33
C PHE A 110 9.16 10.77 17.19
N ARG A 111 8.32 9.77 16.92
CA ARG A 111 6.85 9.94 16.81
C ARG A 111 6.27 10.55 18.08
N SER A 112 6.65 10.04 19.26
CA SER A 112 6.12 10.48 20.55
C SER A 112 6.47 11.94 20.82
N ARG A 113 7.71 12.36 20.53
CA ARG A 113 8.13 13.76 20.66
C ARG A 113 7.46 14.68 19.65
N CYS A 114 7.27 14.23 18.40
CA CYS A 114 6.53 15.01 17.41
C CYS A 114 5.08 15.24 17.85
N ALA A 115 4.40 14.23 18.38
CA ALA A 115 3.00 14.30 18.79
C ALA A 115 2.74 15.38 19.86
N LEU A 116 3.74 15.71 20.70
CA LEU A 116 3.62 16.78 21.71
C LEU A 116 3.44 18.18 21.11
N ASN A 117 3.78 18.38 19.83
CA ASN A 117 3.67 19.67 19.15
C ASN A 117 2.30 19.90 18.49
N PHE A 118 1.43 18.89 18.49
CA PHE A 118 0.12 18.98 17.87
C PHE A 118 -0.97 19.03 18.93
N ARG A 119 -1.89 19.98 18.77
CA ARG A 119 -3.08 20.08 19.60
C ARG A 119 -4.07 19.00 19.20
N ASP A 120 -4.92 18.60 20.15
CA ASP A 120 -6.03 17.71 19.86
C ASP A 120 -6.93 18.29 18.75
N HIS A 121 -7.21 17.48 17.72
CA HIS A 121 -7.91 17.91 16.52
C HIS A 121 -9.35 18.37 16.82
N ALA A 122 -10.08 17.64 17.68
CA ALA A 122 -11.46 17.96 18.01
C ALA A 122 -11.55 19.29 18.76
N LYS A 123 -10.60 19.55 19.67
CA LYS A 123 -10.51 20.83 20.37
C LYS A 123 -10.27 21.99 19.41
N VAL A 124 -9.35 21.85 18.46
CA VAL A 124 -9.06 22.91 17.47
C VAL A 124 -10.29 23.20 16.62
N LEU A 125 -10.99 22.17 16.15
CA LEU A 125 -12.22 22.36 15.36
C LEU A 125 -13.32 23.08 16.16
N SER A 126 -13.50 22.75 17.44
CA SER A 126 -14.48 23.41 18.29
C SER A 126 -14.18 24.89 18.51
N GLU A 127 -12.91 25.28 18.61
CA GLU A 127 -12.49 26.69 18.76
C GLU A 127 -12.66 27.48 17.47
N MET A 128 -12.47 26.86 16.30
CA MET A 128 -12.66 27.51 14.99
C MET A 128 -14.14 27.75 14.65
N ALA A 129 -15.04 26.98 15.25
CA ALA A 129 -16.48 27.09 15.02
C ALA A 129 -17.17 28.11 15.96
N ALA A 130 -16.46 28.64 16.96
CA ALA A 130 -16.94 29.63 17.92
C ALA A 130 -16.60 31.06 17.46
#